data_AF-A0A543BAA4-F1
#
_entry.id   AF-A0A543BAA4-F1
#
_cell.length_a   1.000
_cell.length_b   1.000
_cell.length_c   1.000
_cell.angle_alpha   90.00
_cell.angle_beta   90.00
_cell.angle_gamma   90.00
#
_symmetry.space_group_name_H-M   'P 1'
#
loop_
_entity.id
_entity.type
_entity.pdbx_description
1 polymer ?
#
loop_
_entity_poly.entity_id
_entity_poly.type
_entity_poly.pdbx_seq_one_letter_code
_entity_poly.pdbx_strand_id
1 'polypeptide(L)'
;MLIALWIVNGLLALAMLGGGGMKLITPKPTLAERGMAWTEDFSAPVVKLIAGLEVVGAIGLILPLLTGIAPILTPIAGTGLAIIMIGATVVHVRRKEPFAPALVLALLAIASAVLGFLVVA
;
A
#
# COMPACT_ATOMS: atom_id res chain seq x y z
N MET A 1 8.64 0.92 20.97
CA MET A 1 7.61 1.07 19.91
C MET A 1 8.16 1.72 18.64
N LEU A 2 9.04 2.73 18.72
CA LEU A 2 9.61 3.37 17.53
C LEU A 2 10.38 2.41 16.60
N ILE A 3 11.19 1.50 17.14
CA ILE A 3 11.88 0.46 16.32
C ILE A 3 10.87 -0.41 15.57
N ALA A 4 9.79 -0.83 16.23
CA ALA A 4 8.74 -1.63 15.61
C ALA A 4 8.04 -0.86 14.48
N LEU A 5 7.73 0.44 14.68
CA LEU A 5 7.19 1.30 13.64
C LEU A 5 8.11 1.38 12.42
N TRP A 6 9.41 1.58 12.62
CA TRP A 6 10.39 1.62 11.52
C TRP A 6 10.47 0.31 10.75
N ILE A 7 10.46 -0.83 11.45
CA ILE A 7 10.48 -2.15 10.79
C ILE A 7 9.22 -2.35 9.95
N VAL A 8 8.04 -2.09 10.54
CA VAL A 8 6.76 -2.24 9.84
C VAL A 8 6.68 -1.29 8.64
N ASN A 9 7.03 -0.01 8.82
CA ASN A 9 7.00 0.97 7.75
C ASN A 9 8.00 0.63 6.64
N GLY A 10 9.21 0.17 6.99
CA GLY A 10 10.21 -0.24 6.02
C GLY A 10 9.73 -1.39 5.13
N LEU A 11 9.22 -2.46 5.74
CA LEU A 11 8.69 -3.61 5.00
C LEU A 11 7.48 -3.23 4.12
N LEU A 12 6.54 -2.47 4.68
CA LEU A 12 5.35 -2.04 3.96
C LEU A 12 5.70 -1.08 2.82
N ALA A 13 6.59 -0.11 3.05
CA ALA A 13 7.02 0.83 2.02
C ALA A 13 7.75 0.12 0.88
N LEU A 14 8.62 -0.84 1.17
CA LEU A 14 9.28 -1.64 0.12
C LEU A 14 8.28 -2.41 -0.72
N ALA A 15 7.30 -3.07 -0.10
CA ALA A 15 6.26 -3.80 -0.81
C ALA A 15 5.40 -2.88 -1.68
N MET A 16 5.00 -1.73 -1.15
CA MET A 16 4.16 -0.74 -1.85
C MET A 16 4.89 -0.01 -2.98
N LEU A 17 6.17 0.33 -2.80
CA LEU A 17 7.00 0.91 -3.87
C LEU A 17 7.25 -0.10 -4.98
N GLY A 18 7.56 -1.36 -4.65
CA GLY A 18 7.74 -2.40 -5.64
C GLY A 18 6.47 -2.67 -6.44
N GLY A 19 5.36 -2.94 -5.75
CA GLY A 19 4.07 -3.22 -6.37
C GLY A 19 3.48 -2.03 -7.13
N GLY A 20 3.39 -0.87 -6.49
CA GLY A 20 2.84 0.35 -7.06
C GLY A 20 3.72 0.91 -8.18
N GLY A 21 5.05 0.93 -7.98
CA GLY A 21 6.01 1.36 -8.99
C GLY A 21 5.92 0.51 -10.27
N MET A 22 5.89 -0.82 -10.12
CA MET A 22 5.70 -1.73 -11.26
C MET A 22 4.38 -1.44 -12.00
N LYS A 23 3.27 -1.25 -11.28
CA LYS A 23 1.96 -0.93 -11.88
C LYS A 23 1.96 0.43 -12.59
N LEU A 24 2.71 1.42 -12.11
CA LEU A 24 2.83 2.74 -12.75
C LEU A 24 3.58 2.69 -14.07
N ILE A 25 4.65 1.91 -14.17
CA ILE A 25 5.50 1.87 -15.38
C ILE A 25 5.06 0.80 -16.39
N THR A 26 4.21 -0.14 -16.01
CA THR A 26 3.77 -1.24 -16.89
C THR A 26 2.40 -0.94 -17.52
N PRO A 27 2.20 -1.12 -18.84
CA PRO A 27 0.89 -1.00 -19.47
C PRO A 27 -0.15 -1.99 -18.91
N LYS A 28 -1.43 -1.60 -18.87
CA LYS A 28 -2.53 -2.46 -18.35
C LYS A 28 -2.58 -3.84 -19.02
N PRO A 29 -2.50 -3.98 -20.36
CA PRO A 29 -2.59 -5.31 -21.00
C PRO A 29 -1.49 -6.25 -20.50
N THR A 30 -0.26 -5.75 -20.38
CA THR A 30 0.88 -6.50 -19.86
C THR A 30 0.73 -6.88 -18.38
N LEU A 31 0.01 -6.08 -17.59
CA LEU A 31 -0.28 -6.44 -16.19
C LEU A 31 -1.25 -7.63 -16.10
N ALA A 32 -2.28 -7.65 -16.93
CA ALA A 32 -3.22 -8.77 -17.00
C ALA A 32 -2.50 -10.08 -17.39
N GLU A 33 -1.66 -10.01 -18.44
CA GLU A 33 -0.82 -11.15 -18.89
C GLU A 33 0.12 -11.69 -17.81
N ARG A 34 0.61 -10.82 -16.91
CA ARG A 34 1.49 -11.20 -15.78
C ARG A 34 0.75 -11.75 -14.57
N GLY A 35 -0.53 -12.10 -14.71
CA GLY A 35 -1.33 -12.69 -13.64
C GLY A 35 -2.01 -11.68 -12.72
N MET A 36 -1.97 -10.37 -13.03
CA MET A 36 -2.82 -9.37 -12.34
C MET A 36 -4.16 -9.22 -13.05
N ALA A 37 -4.90 -10.32 -13.14
CA ALA A 37 -6.17 -10.41 -13.86
C ALA A 37 -7.23 -9.44 -13.30
N TRP A 38 -7.14 -9.04 -12.01
CA TRP A 38 -7.97 -7.98 -11.42
C TRP A 38 -7.95 -6.68 -12.23
N THR A 39 -6.87 -6.38 -12.95
CA THR A 39 -6.75 -5.16 -13.75
C THR A 39 -7.74 -5.12 -14.91
N GLU A 40 -8.29 -6.27 -15.34
CA GLU A 40 -9.30 -6.35 -16.40
C GLU A 40 -10.60 -5.65 -16.00
N ASP A 41 -11.00 -5.76 -14.73
CA ASP A 41 -12.25 -5.21 -14.19
C ASP A 41 -12.24 -3.67 -14.05
N PHE A 42 -11.07 -3.04 -14.16
CA PHE A 42 -10.90 -1.60 -13.95
C PHE A 42 -10.30 -0.92 -15.17
N SER A 43 -10.65 0.35 -15.40
CA SER A 43 -10.04 1.13 -16.47
C SER A 43 -8.54 1.38 -16.19
N ALA A 44 -7.74 1.55 -17.24
CA ALA A 44 -6.31 1.82 -17.08
C ALA A 44 -6.01 3.03 -16.17
N PRO A 45 -6.75 4.16 -16.25
CA PRO A 45 -6.56 5.28 -15.31
C PRO A 45 -6.79 4.90 -13.85
N VAL A 46 -7.77 4.05 -13.55
CA VAL A 46 -8.03 3.60 -12.17
C VAL A 46 -6.89 2.75 -11.64
N VAL A 47 -6.36 1.83 -12.46
CA VAL A 47 -5.17 1.03 -12.11
C VAL A 47 -3.97 1.93 -11.82
N LYS A 48 -3.76 2.98 -12.64
CA LYS A 48 -2.67 3.95 -12.43
C LYS A 48 -2.89 4.82 -11.20
N LEU A 49 -4.13 5.20 -10.90
CA LEU A 49 -4.47 5.95 -9.70
C LEU A 49 -4.13 5.13 -8.44
N ILE A 50 -4.58 3.87 -8.38
CA ILE A 50 -4.27 2.97 -7.26
C ILE A 50 -2.75 2.84 -7.09
N ALA A 51 -2.04 2.60 -8.20
CA ALA A 51 -0.58 2.48 -8.19
C ALA A 51 0.13 3.76 -7.72
N GLY A 52 -0.38 4.93 -8.12
CA GLY A 52 0.12 6.22 -7.63
C GLY A 52 -0.10 6.40 -6.14
N LEU A 53 -1.28 6.03 -5.64
CA LEU A 53 -1.59 6.10 -4.21
C LEU A 53 -0.74 5.12 -3.37
N GLU A 54 -0.45 3.92 -3.89
CA GLU A 54 0.47 2.97 -3.25
C GLU A 54 1.87 3.59 -3.07
N VAL A 55 2.40 4.23 -4.13
CA VAL A 55 3.71 4.89 -4.09
C VAL A 55 3.71 6.10 -3.15
N VAL A 56 2.70 6.97 -3.24
CA VAL A 56 2.58 8.14 -2.37
C VAL A 56 2.45 7.71 -0.90
N GLY A 57 1.64 6.67 -0.63
CA GLY A 57 1.51 6.10 0.70
C GLY A 57 2.85 5.57 1.22
N ALA A 58 3.60 4.84 0.40
CA ALA A 58 4.90 4.31 0.78
C ALA A 58 5.91 5.42 1.12
N ILE A 59 5.95 6.50 0.33
CA ILE A 59 6.77 7.68 0.63
C ILE A 59 6.30 8.33 1.93
N GLY A 60 4.97 8.46 2.11
CA GLY A 60 4.35 9.02 3.31
C GLY A 60 4.62 8.23 4.60
N LEU A 61 4.91 6.93 4.51
CA LEU A 61 5.30 6.11 5.67
C LEU A 61 6.71 6.41 6.19
N ILE A 62 7.59 6.91 5.33
CA ILE A 62 9.03 7.02 5.62
C ILE A 62 9.47 8.48 5.72
N LEU A 63 9.13 9.30 4.72
CA LEU A 63 9.70 10.64 4.57
C LEU A 63 9.33 11.59 5.72
N PRO A 64 8.07 11.66 6.21
CA PRO A 64 7.72 12.53 7.34
C PRO A 64 8.43 12.13 8.63
N LEU A 65 8.55 10.83 8.88
CA LEU A 65 9.23 10.30 10.06
C LEU A 65 10.75 10.50 10.00
N LEU A 66 11.35 10.32 8.82
CA LEU A 66 12.79 10.47 8.60
C LEU A 66 13.24 11.94 8.70
N THR A 67 12.43 12.86 8.16
CA THR A 67 12.75 14.30 8.15
C THR A 67 12.30 15.02 9.42
N GLY A 68 11.41 14.41 10.21
CA GLY A 68 10.78 15.05 11.36
C GLY A 68 9.72 16.10 11.00
N ILE A 69 9.39 16.27 9.71
CA ILE A 69 8.42 17.26 9.24
C ILE A 69 7.05 16.61 9.18
N ALA A 70 6.11 17.14 9.98
CA ALA A 70 4.76 16.62 10.14
C ALA A 70 4.69 15.08 10.29
N PRO A 71 5.32 14.47 11.33
CA PRO A 71 5.35 13.01 11.50
C PRO A 71 3.98 12.34 11.51
N ILE A 72 2.92 13.06 11.88
CA ILE A 72 1.51 12.65 11.80
C ILE A 72 1.06 12.19 10.40
N LEU A 73 1.74 12.61 9.34
CA LEU A 73 1.47 12.14 7.98
C LEU A 73 1.80 10.64 7.82
N THR A 74 2.69 10.10 8.65
CA THR A 74 3.06 8.67 8.66
C THR A 74 1.85 7.77 8.97
N PRO A 75 1.17 7.91 10.13
CA PRO A 75 -0.02 7.10 10.40
C PRO A 75 -1.21 7.39 9.46
N ILE A 76 -1.31 8.61 8.91
CA ILE A 76 -2.31 8.93 7.87
C ILE A 76 -2.03 8.14 6.58
N ALA A 77 -0.78 8.07 6.15
CA ALA A 77 -0.38 7.26 5.00
C ALA A 77 -0.64 5.77 5.23
N GLY A 78 -0.34 5.25 6.43
CA GLY A 78 -0.67 3.88 6.83
C GLY A 78 -2.18 3.60 6.75
N THR A 79 -3.01 4.55 7.16
CA THR A 79 -4.48 4.44 7.07
C THR A 79 -4.95 4.39 5.63
N GLY A 80 -4.42 5.25 4.75
CA GLY A 80 -4.74 5.23 3.32
C GLY A 80 -4.36 3.92 2.64
N LEU A 81 -3.16 3.40 2.94
CA LEU A 81 -2.71 2.10 2.44
C LEU A 81 -3.57 0.95 2.96
N ALA A 82 -4.02 1.00 4.22
CA ALA A 82 -4.92 0.01 4.77
C ALA A 82 -6.24 -0.04 4.00
N ILE A 83 -6.83 1.12 3.69
CA ILE A 83 -8.07 1.21 2.90
C ILE A 83 -7.88 0.57 1.51
N ILE A 84 -6.77 0.88 0.83
CA ILE A 84 -6.46 0.33 -0.50
C ILE A 84 -6.32 -1.20 -0.43
N MET A 85 -5.56 -1.71 0.55
CA MET A 85 -5.29 -3.14 0.68
C MET A 85 -6.52 -3.95 1.14
N ILE A 86 -7.41 -3.34 1.94
CA ILE A 86 -8.72 -3.94 2.25
C ILE A 86 -9.55 -4.05 0.96
N GLY A 87 -9.60 -2.98 0.15
CA GLY A 87 -10.26 -3.02 -1.15
C GLY A 87 -9.70 -4.11 -2.07
N ALA A 88 -8.37 -4.21 -2.16
CA ALA A 88 -7.69 -5.26 -2.93
C ALA A 88 -8.03 -6.67 -2.42
N THR A 89 -8.07 -6.85 -1.09
CA THR A 89 -8.45 -8.13 -0.48
C THR A 89 -9.87 -8.51 -0.88
N VAL A 90 -10.83 -7.58 -0.81
CA VAL A 90 -12.21 -7.81 -1.21
C VAL A 90 -12.31 -8.19 -2.70
N VAL A 91 -11.55 -7.52 -3.58
CA VAL A 91 -11.51 -7.86 -5.01
C VAL A 91 -11.02 -9.29 -5.23
N HIS A 92 -9.90 -9.68 -4.64
CA HIS A 92 -9.37 -11.04 -4.80
C HIS A 92 -10.30 -12.12 -4.21
N VAL A 93 -10.92 -11.84 -3.06
CA VAL A 93 -11.93 -12.75 -2.47
C VAL A 93 -13.12 -12.93 -3.42
N ARG A 94 -13.65 -11.85 -3.99
CA ARG A 94 -14.79 -11.91 -4.95
C ARG A 94 -14.43 -12.67 -6.22
N ARG A 95 -13.19 -12.54 -6.69
CA ARG A 95 -12.65 -13.26 -7.85
C ARG A 95 -12.24 -14.70 -7.54
N LYS A 96 -12.34 -15.15 -6.29
CA LYS A 96 -11.86 -16.47 -5.81
C LYS A 96 -10.37 -16.69 -6.12
N GLU A 97 -9.59 -15.62 -6.08
CA GLU A 97 -8.14 -15.61 -6.26
C GLU A 97 -7.42 -15.63 -4.90
N PRO A 98 -6.12 -15.96 -4.87
CA PRO A 98 -5.32 -15.84 -3.65
C PRO A 98 -5.32 -14.39 -3.11
N PHE A 99 -5.92 -14.19 -1.93
CA PHE A 99 -6.04 -12.87 -1.29
C PHE A 99 -5.03 -12.66 -0.15
N ALA A 100 -4.28 -13.70 0.23
CA ALA A 100 -3.37 -13.65 1.38
C ALA A 100 -2.34 -12.51 1.31
N PRO A 101 -1.69 -12.22 0.16
CA PRO A 101 -0.76 -11.09 0.08
C PRO A 101 -1.42 -9.74 0.38
N ALA A 102 -2.60 -9.49 -0.20
CA ALA A 102 -3.36 -8.25 0.02
C ALA A 102 -3.79 -8.13 1.49
N LEU A 103 -4.22 -9.24 2.11
CA LEU A 103 -4.62 -9.26 3.52
C LEU A 103 -3.43 -8.98 4.44
N VAL A 104 -2.27 -9.61 4.21
CA VAL A 104 -1.05 -9.37 5.00
C VAL A 104 -0.62 -7.90 4.91
N LEU A 105 -0.65 -7.33 3.70
CA LEU A 105 -0.33 -5.91 3.50
C LEU A 105 -1.33 -4.99 4.17
N ALA A 106 -2.63 -5.33 4.17
CA ALA A 106 -3.65 -4.60 4.93
C ALA A 106 -3.35 -4.61 6.43
N LEU A 107 -3.00 -5.77 6.99
CA LEU A 107 -2.67 -5.90 8.41
C LEU A 107 -1.40 -5.13 8.77
N LEU A 108 -0.37 -5.15 7.92
CA LEU A 108 0.83 -4.33 8.11
C LEU A 108 0.52 -2.83 8.05
N ALA A 109 -0.37 -2.40 7.14
CA ALA A 109 -0.79 -1.01 7.03
C ALA A 109 -1.60 -0.55 8.25
N ILE A 110 -2.49 -1.40 8.77
CA ILE A 110 -3.21 -1.14 10.03
C ILE A 110 -2.23 -1.05 11.19
N ALA A 111 -1.28 -1.99 11.29
CA ALA A 111 -0.25 -1.97 12.33
C ALA A 111 0.60 -0.69 12.25
N SER A 112 1.00 -0.28 11.06
CA SER A 112 1.71 0.99 10.81
C SER A 112 0.89 2.20 11.28
N ALA A 113 -0.39 2.27 10.91
CA ALA A 113 -1.28 3.36 11.31
C ALA A 113 -1.43 3.44 12.83
N VAL A 114 -1.74 2.31 13.49
CA VAL A 114 -1.92 2.24 14.94
C VAL A 114 -0.63 2.59 15.67
N LEU A 115 0.50 1.98 15.30
CA LEU A 115 1.78 2.29 15.92
C LEU A 115 2.19 3.75 15.69
N GLY A 116 1.93 4.30 14.50
CA GLY A 116 2.20 5.70 14.19
C GLY A 116 1.38 6.64 15.07
N PHE A 117 0.06 6.44 15.16
CA PHE A 117 -0.78 7.28 16.04
C PHE A 117 -0.41 7.16 17.52
N LEU A 118 0.13 6.02 17.96
CA LEU A 118 0.56 5.86 19.36
C LEU A 118 1.93 6.48 19.67
N VAL A 119 2.77 6.69 18.66
CA VAL A 119 4.18 7.07 18.86
C VAL A 119 4.48 8.49 18.39
N VAL A 120 3.80 8.97 17.35
CA VAL A 120 4.12 10.25 16.67
C VAL A 120 2.97 11.25 16.61
N ALA A 121 1.81 10.91 17.20
CA ALA A 121 0.67 11.80 17.39
C ALA A 121 0.49 12.11 18.87
#